data_AF-A0A968C3M0-F1
#
_entry.id   AF-A0A968C3M0-F1
#
_cell.length_a   1.000
_cell.length_b   1.000
_cell.length_c   1.000
_cell.angle_alpha   90.00
_cell.angle_beta   90.00
_cell.angle_gamma   90.00
#
_symmetry.space_group_name_H-M   'P 1'
#
loop_
_entity.id
_entity.type
_entity.pdbx_description
1 polymer ?
#
loop_
_entity_poly.entity_id
_entity_poly.type
_entity_poly.pdbx_seq_one_letter_code
_entity_poly.pdbx_strand_id
1 'polypeptide(L)' 'GEESDIYVVMLSVSVADQTIGTGYGQPWPPETRDLAYYLDLAAGVGFRVTEQRQDGRLIFLHLKKP' A
#
# COMPACT_ATOMS: atom_id res chain seq x y z
N GLY A 1 -15.59 11.67 32.74
CA GLY A 1 -14.61 11.43 31.67
C GLY A 1 -15.05 10.15 31.01
N GLU A 2 -15.46 10.20 29.75
CA GLU A 2 -15.85 9.02 29.00
C GLU A 2 -14.58 8.26 28.62
N GLU A 3 -14.37 7.10 29.24
CA GLU A 3 -13.43 6.10 28.72
C GLU A 3 -13.99 5.61 27.39
N SER A 4 -13.25 5.86 26.31
CA SER A 4 -13.57 5.33 24.99
C SER A 4 -12.98 3.93 24.88
N ASP A 5 -13.80 2.92 24.65
CA ASP A 5 -13.32 1.57 24.36
C ASP A 5 -12.54 1.56 23.03
N ILE A 6 -11.25 1.32 23.09
CA ILE A 6 -10.41 1.17 21.89
C ILE A 6 -10.54 -0.27 21.38
N TYR A 7 -11.14 -0.41 20.19
CA TYR A 7 -11.22 -1.69 19.49
C TYR A 7 -10.15 -1.75 18.39
N VAL A 8 -9.26 -2.75 18.45
CA VAL A 8 -8.30 -3.05 17.39
C VAL A 8 -8.86 -4.17 16.53
N VAL A 9 -9.18 -3.87 15.28
CA VAL A 9 -9.64 -4.85 14.30
C VAL A 9 -8.53 -5.12 13.27
N MET A 10 -8.26 -6.40 13.00
CA MET A 10 -7.34 -6.77 11.92
C MET A 10 -8.08 -6.64 10.59
N LEU A 11 -7.65 -5.69 9.78
CA LEU A 11 -8.14 -5.53 8.42
C LEU A 11 -7.30 -6.41 7.48
N SER A 12 -7.97 -7.26 6.71
CA SER A 12 -7.38 -7.96 5.57
C SER A 12 -7.86 -7.27 4.30
N VAL A 13 -6.93 -6.89 3.43
CA VAL A 13 -7.24 -6.25 2.15
C VAL A 13 -6.73 -7.16 1.05
N SER A 14 -7.62 -7.51 0.11
CA SER A 14 -7.25 -8.25 -1.08
C SER A 14 -6.81 -7.28 -2.17
N VAL A 15 -5.57 -7.42 -2.63
CA VAL A 15 -5.02 -6.64 -3.74
C VAL A 15 -4.50 -7.63 -4.78
N ALA A 16 -5.15 -7.65 -5.94
CA ALA A 16 -4.98 -8.71 -6.95
C ALA A 16 -5.14 -10.11 -6.33
N ASP A 17 -4.16 -10.99 -6.49
CA ASP A 17 -4.07 -12.37 -6.01
C ASP A 17 -3.41 -12.48 -4.62
N GLN A 18 -3.14 -11.35 -3.95
CA GLN A 18 -2.55 -11.32 -2.61
C GLN A 18 -3.55 -10.87 -1.55
N THR A 19 -3.50 -11.55 -0.39
CA THR A 19 -4.18 -11.11 0.84
C THR A 19 -3.16 -10.42 1.74
N ILE A 20 -3.35 -9.13 2.00
CA ILE A 20 -2.45 -8.34 2.85
C ILE A 20 -3.13 -8.10 4.20
N GLY A 21 -2.53 -8.61 5.27
CA GLY A 21 -2.92 -8.25 6.64
C GLY A 21 -2.32 -6.90 7.02
N THR A 22 -3.16 -5.90 7.30
CA THR A 22 -2.70 -4.52 7.60
C THR A 22 -2.80 -4.16 9.09
N GLY A 23 -2.69 -5.15 9.98
CA GLY A 23 -2.76 -4.94 11.43
C GLY A 23 -1.42 -4.59 12.07
N TYR A 24 -1.45 -3.81 13.16
CA TYR A 24 -0.29 -3.65 14.04
C TYR A 24 0.18 -5.03 14.54
N GLY A 25 1.49 -5.32 14.41
CA GLY A 25 2.08 -6.60 14.78
C GLY A 25 2.14 -7.65 13.65
N GLN A 26 1.63 -7.35 12.45
CA GLN A 26 1.83 -8.21 11.30
C GLN A 26 3.27 -8.06 10.77
N PRO A 27 3.94 -9.17 10.41
CA PRO A 27 5.26 -9.10 9.81
C PRO A 27 5.18 -8.31 8.51
N TRP A 28 6.12 -7.38 8.34
CA TRP A 28 6.27 -6.70 7.06
C TRP A 28 6.54 -7.77 5.98
N PRO A 29 5.89 -7.69 4.81
CA PRO A 29 6.11 -8.68 3.77
C PRO A 29 7.60 -8.78 3.41
N PRO A 30 8.12 -9.99 3.18
CA PRO A 30 9.54 -10.22 2.90
C PRO A 30 9.97 -9.68 1.53
N GLU A 31 8.99 -9.48 0.64
CA GLU A 31 9.19 -8.96 -0.71
C GLU A 31 9.62 -7.49 -0.66
N THR A 32 10.67 -7.18 -1.43
CA THR A 32 11.12 -5.80 -1.59
C THR A 32 10.08 -5.05 -2.42
N ARG A 33 9.40 -4.10 -1.79
CA ARG A 33 8.48 -3.18 -2.47
C ARG A 33 9.28 -1.96 -2.95
N ASP A 34 9.82 -2.07 -4.15
CA ASP A 34 10.57 -1.01 -4.82
C ASP A 34 9.67 -0.19 -5.78
N LEU A 35 10.28 0.73 -6.53
CA LEU A 35 9.54 1.55 -7.49
C LEU A 35 8.81 0.70 -8.53
N ALA A 36 9.43 -0.36 -9.04
CA ALA A 36 8.83 -1.22 -10.05
C ALA A 36 7.56 -1.89 -9.52
N TYR A 37 7.62 -2.43 -8.29
CA TYR A 37 6.45 -2.99 -7.62
C TYR A 37 5.26 -2.01 -7.59
N TYR A 38 5.51 -0.75 -7.23
CA TYR A 38 4.43 0.24 -7.12
C TYR A 38 3.89 0.69 -8.49
N LEU A 39 4.73 0.71 -9.54
CA LEU A 39 4.28 0.98 -10.91
C LEU A 39 3.38 -0.14 -11.43
N ASP A 40 3.79 -1.39 -11.22
CA ASP A 40 3.02 -2.57 -11.62
C ASP A 40 1.68 -2.63 -10.87
N LEU A 41 1.69 -2.35 -9.57
CA LEU A 41 0.48 -2.25 -8.78
C LEU A 41 -0.47 -1.17 -9.32
N ALA A 42 0.04 0.03 -9.60
CA ALA A 42 -0.76 1.13 -10.12
C ALA A 42 -1.40 0.78 -11.48
N ALA A 43 -0.65 0.15 -12.38
CA ALA A 43 -1.15 -0.32 -13.66
C ALA A 43 -2.21 -1.42 -13.49
N GLY A 44 -1.95 -2.41 -12.62
CA GLY A 44 -2.84 -3.54 -12.34
C GLY A 44 -4.20 -3.12 -11.78
N VAL A 45 -4.25 -2.03 -11.00
CA VAL A 45 -5.51 -1.45 -10.48
C VAL A 45 -6.12 -0.38 -11.39
N GLY A 46 -5.57 -0.16 -12.58
CA GLY A 46 -6.15 0.71 -13.63
C GLY A 46 -5.82 2.20 -13.51
N PHE A 47 -4.80 2.58 -12.74
CA PHE A 47 -4.27 3.94 -12.73
C PHE A 47 -3.24 4.15 -13.83
N ARG A 48 -3.16 5.39 -14.32
CA ARG A 48 -2.04 5.84 -15.15
C ARG A 48 -1.07 6.64 -14.29
N VAL A 49 0.21 6.30 -14.38
CA VAL A 49 1.30 7.06 -13.74
C VAL A 49 1.59 8.28 -14.61
N THR A 50 1.42 9.48 -14.05
CA THR A 50 1.68 10.75 -14.75
C THR A 50 3.03 11.35 -14.37
N GLU A 51 3.57 10.98 -13.22
CA GLU A 51 4.90 11.39 -12.76
C GLU A 51 5.45 10.35 -11.78
N GLN A 52 6.76 10.13 -11.82
CA GLN A 52 7.48 9.31 -10.84
C GLN A 52 8.80 9.97 -10.47
N ARG A 53 9.15 9.95 -9.18
CA ARG A 53 10.44 10.42 -8.65
C ARG A 53 10.88 9.53 -7.50
N GLN A 54 12.17 9.25 -7.42
CA GLN A 54 12.75 8.53 -6.29
C GLN A 54 13.90 9.33 -5.69
N ASP A 55 13.77 9.66 -4.39
CA ASP A 55 14.79 10.37 -3.61
C ASP A 55 15.31 9.43 -2.52
N GLY A 56 16.37 8.69 -2.83
CA GLY A 56 16.91 7.66 -1.96
C GLY A 56 15.91 6.53 -1.72
N ARG A 57 15.34 6.47 -0.51
CA ARG A 57 14.33 5.47 -0.11
C ARG A 57 12.89 5.96 -0.27
N LEU A 58 12.68 7.22 -0.64
CA LEU A 58 11.36 7.80 -0.84
C LEU A 58 10.95 7.64 -2.30
N ILE A 59 9.76 7.10 -2.51
CA ILE A 59 9.14 6.94 -3.82
C ILE A 59 7.93 7.88 -3.90
N PHE A 60 7.90 8.73 -4.92
CA PHE A 60 6.80 9.65 -5.22
C PHE A 60 6.16 9.24 -6.54
N LEU A 61 4.85 9.03 -6.53
CA LEU A 61 4.06 8.70 -7.71
C LEU A 61 2.87 9.67 -7.81
N HIS A 62 2.69 10.29 -8.96
CA HIS A 62 1.42 10.92 -9.32
C HIS A 62 0.61 9.95 -10.17
N LEU A 63 -0.57 9.60 -9.66
CA LEU A 63 -1.47 8.63 -10.26
C LEU A 63 -2.76 9.33 -10.69
N LYS A 64 -3.22 9.05 -11.91
CA LYS A 64 -4.49 9.52 -12.43
C LYS A 64 -5.38 8.32 -12.76
N LYS A 65 -6.59 8.31 -12.19
CA LYS A 65 -7.63 7.39 -12.62
C LYS A 65 -8.22 7.91 -13.95
N PRO A 66 -8.35 7.06 -14.99
CA PRO A 66 -8.90 7.46 -16.27
C PRO A 66 -10.33 7.99 -16.15
#